data_AF-A0A9X1VEU0-F1
#
_entry.id   AF-A0A9X1VEU0-F1
#
_cell.length_a   1.000
_cell.length_b   1.000
_cell.length_c   1.000
_cell.angle_alpha   90.00
_cell.angle_beta   90.00
_cell.angle_gamma   90.00
#
_symmetry.space_group_name_H-M   'P 1'
#
loop_
_entity.id
_entity.type
_entity.pdbx_description
1 polymer ?
#
loop_
_entity_poly.entity_id
_entity_poly.type
_entity_poly.pdbx_seq_one_letter_code
_entity_poly.pdbx_strand_id
1 'polypeptide(L)'
;MCPNCFSSGFTNFPSYRKFEAFEAELHQKLSWQQLHRVAVQPATAADFYEPDVAYRCAACTEVWALSPPDNAWRGYFLPVADAKAHRRRLRHLDTLKGIIGLAGLLALATLLYFLTR
;
A
#
# COMPACT_ATOMS: atom_id res chain seq x y z
N MET A 1 7.96 4.43 -21.63
CA MET A 1 7.96 3.46 -20.52
C MET A 1 9.34 2.82 -20.47
N CYS A 2 9.98 2.74 -19.30
CA CYS A 2 11.31 2.14 -19.17
C CYS A 2 11.19 0.61 -19.26
N PRO A 3 11.92 -0.09 -20.15
CA PRO A 3 11.81 -1.54 -20.31
C PRO A 3 12.33 -2.31 -19.08
N ASN A 4 13.19 -1.68 -18.28
CA ASN A 4 13.75 -2.28 -17.06
C ASN A 4 12.82 -2.11 -15.85
N CYS A 5 11.85 -1.18 -15.93
CA CYS A 5 10.79 -1.03 -14.92
C CYS A 5 9.69 -2.08 -15.08
N PHE A 6 8.74 -2.06 -14.15
CA PHE A 6 7.46 -2.72 -14.31
C PHE A 6 6.58 -1.90 -15.28
N SER A 7 5.79 -2.59 -16.11
CA SER A 7 4.88 -1.95 -17.06
C SER A 7 3.70 -1.25 -16.38
N SER A 8 3.33 -1.70 -15.19
CA SER A 8 2.21 -1.20 -14.41
C SER A 8 2.40 -1.51 -12.93
N GLY A 9 1.90 -0.64 -12.06
CA GLY A 9 1.81 -0.91 -10.64
C GLY A 9 0.54 -1.68 -10.24
N PHE A 10 0.56 -2.22 -9.04
CA PHE A 10 -0.55 -2.94 -8.39
C PHE A 10 -1.04 -2.10 -7.20
N THR A 11 -2.28 -1.61 -7.26
CA THR A 11 -2.92 -0.94 -6.11
C THR A 11 -3.42 -1.92 -5.06
N ASN A 12 -3.64 -3.18 -5.47
CA ASN A 12 -3.82 -4.34 -4.62
C ASN A 12 -3.36 -5.58 -5.38
N PHE A 13 -3.12 -6.67 -4.65
CA PHE A 13 -2.93 -7.99 -5.26
C PHE A 13 -4.28 -8.73 -5.28
N PRO A 14 -4.83 -9.06 -6.46
CA PRO A 14 -6.16 -9.69 -6.55
C PRO A 14 -6.24 -11.09 -5.93
N SER A 15 -5.11 -11.77 -5.80
CA SER A 15 -5.00 -13.10 -5.20
C SER A 15 -3.55 -13.36 -4.81
N TYR A 16 -3.35 -14.34 -3.94
CA TYR A 16 -2.00 -14.82 -3.57
C TYR A 16 -1.19 -15.26 -4.81
N ARG A 17 -1.80 -15.99 -5.74
CA ARG A 17 -1.15 -16.41 -6.99
C ARG A 17 -0.63 -15.23 -7.83
N LYS A 18 -1.35 -14.09 -7.82
CA LYS A 18 -0.90 -12.88 -8.51
C LYS A 18 0.27 -12.21 -7.79
N PHE A 19 0.28 -12.28 -6.46
CA PHE A 19 1.40 -11.82 -5.66
C PHE A 19 2.66 -12.68 -5.90
N GLU A 20 2.56 -14.01 -5.87
CA GLU A 20 3.68 -14.91 -6.16
C GLU A 20 4.29 -14.67 -7.55
N ALA A 21 3.45 -14.48 -8.58
CA ALA A 21 3.92 -14.19 -9.93
C ALA A 21 4.68 -12.86 -9.98
N PHE A 22 4.20 -11.84 -9.27
CA PHE A 22 4.90 -10.57 -9.11
C PHE A 22 6.24 -10.75 -8.38
N GLU A 23 6.27 -11.53 -7.29
CA GLU A 23 7.51 -11.77 -6.53
C GLU A 23 8.56 -12.49 -7.39
N ALA A 24 8.15 -13.44 -8.24
CA ALA A 24 9.05 -14.11 -9.18
C ALA A 24 9.65 -13.11 -10.18
N GLU A 25 8.84 -12.22 -10.76
CA GLU A 25 9.32 -11.16 -11.67
C GLU A 25 10.27 -10.19 -10.95
N LEU A 26 9.92 -9.77 -9.73
CA LEU A 26 10.74 -8.89 -8.91
C LEU A 26 12.10 -9.52 -8.61
N HIS A 27 12.14 -10.79 -8.20
CA HIS A 27 13.38 -11.52 -7.96
C HIS A 27 14.23 -11.64 -9.22
N GLN A 28 13.60 -11.93 -10.36
CA GLN A 28 14.30 -11.98 -11.65
C GLN A 28 14.95 -10.63 -11.98
N LYS A 29 14.21 -9.52 -11.89
CA LYS A 29 14.73 -8.17 -12.14
C LYS A 29 15.84 -7.76 -11.16
N LEU A 30 15.75 -8.17 -9.89
CA LEU A 30 16.81 -7.98 -8.90
C LEU A 30 18.07 -8.79 -9.26
N SER A 31 17.90 -10.05 -9.69
CA SER A 31 19.03 -10.92 -10.07
C SER A 31 19.79 -10.37 -11.28
N TRP A 32 19.09 -9.69 -12.20
CA TRP A 32 19.66 -9.04 -13.37
C TRP A 32 20.15 -7.62 -13.11
N GLN A 33 20.16 -7.17 -11.85
CA GLN A 33 20.57 -5.82 -11.45
C GLN A 33 19.77 -4.71 -12.17
N GLN A 34 18.56 -5.01 -12.64
CA GLN A 34 17.67 -4.01 -13.24
C GLN A 34 17.00 -3.14 -12.17
N LEU A 35 16.87 -3.67 -10.95
CA LEU A 35 16.37 -2.99 -9.78
C LEU A 35 17.37 -3.14 -8.63
N HIS A 36 17.41 -2.13 -7.76
CA HIS A 36 18.17 -2.17 -6.52
C HIS A 36 17.24 -1.87 -5.35
N ARG A 37 17.32 -2.64 -4.28
CA ARG A 37 16.65 -2.29 -3.02
C ARG A 37 17.27 -1.00 -2.50
N VAL A 38 16.44 -0.02 -2.13
CA VAL A 38 16.89 1.25 -1.57
C VAL A 38 16.34 1.43 -0.17
N ALA A 39 17.15 2.01 0.71
CA ALA A 39 16.70 2.41 2.03
C ALA A 39 15.62 3.49 1.88
N VAL A 40 14.54 3.30 2.62
CA VAL A 40 13.49 4.30 2.72
C VAL A 40 14.00 5.32 3.73
N GLN A 41 14.29 6.53 3.26
CA GLN A 41 14.70 7.59 4.17
C GLN A 41 13.52 7.92 5.07
N PRO A 42 13.76 8.10 6.39
CA PRO A 42 12.71 8.44 7.30
C PRO A 42 12.12 9.77 6.84
N ALA A 43 10.81 9.78 6.70
CA ALA A 43 10.15 10.91 6.12
C ALA A 43 10.15 12.07 7.13
N THR A 44 10.45 13.27 6.65
CA THR A 44 10.42 14.47 7.51
C THR A 44 9.03 14.63 8.13
N ALA A 45 8.92 15.28 9.28
CA ALA A 45 7.69 15.40 10.07
C ALA A 45 6.43 15.89 9.30
N ALA A 46 6.60 16.43 8.09
CA ALA A 46 5.53 16.87 7.19
C ALA A 46 4.94 15.75 6.31
N ASP A 47 5.61 14.62 6.13
CA ASP A 47 5.15 13.53 5.25
C ASP A 47 5.26 12.18 5.96
N PHE A 48 4.25 11.75 6.70
CA PHE A 48 4.23 10.43 7.33
C PHE A 48 4.01 9.28 6.33
N TYR A 49 4.80 9.20 5.26
CA TYR A 49 4.79 8.06 4.35
C TYR A 49 6.20 7.51 4.12
N GLU A 50 6.49 6.44 4.84
CA GLU A 50 7.59 5.53 4.59
C GLU A 50 7.00 4.23 4.03
N PRO A 51 7.31 3.85 2.78
CA PRO A 51 7.06 2.49 2.34
C PRO A 51 7.89 1.50 3.15
N ASP A 52 7.38 0.27 3.34
CA ASP A 52 8.09 -0.76 4.09
C ASP A 52 9.36 -1.23 3.33
N VAL A 53 9.23 -1.31 2.01
CA VAL A 53 10.34 -1.65 1.11
C VAL A 53 10.27 -0.78 -0.15
N ALA A 54 11.42 -0.33 -0.64
CA ALA A 54 11.51 0.41 -1.90
C ALA A 54 12.58 -0.16 -2.82
N TYR A 55 12.33 -0.03 -4.13
CA TYR A 55 13.21 -0.51 -5.20
C TYR A 55 13.42 0.60 -6.21
N ARG A 56 14.67 0.84 -6.61
CA ARG A 56 15.05 1.83 -7.61
C ARG A 56 15.44 1.14 -8.91
N CYS A 57 14.87 1.59 -10.03
CA CYS A 57 15.27 1.15 -11.36
C CYS A 57 16.68 1.65 -11.69
N ALA A 58 17.55 0.75 -12.14
CA ALA A 58 18.91 1.08 -12.53
C ALA A 58 18.99 1.98 -13.77
N ALA A 59 17.99 1.90 -14.67
CA ALA A 59 18.01 2.62 -15.95
C ALA A 59 17.36 4.01 -15.89
N CYS A 60 16.18 4.15 -15.27
CA CYS A 60 15.45 5.42 -15.24
C CYS A 60 15.39 6.07 -13.85
N THR A 61 16.00 5.44 -12.84
CA THR A 61 16.06 5.93 -11.45
C THR A 61 14.73 6.04 -10.71
N GLU A 62 13.62 5.65 -11.35
CA GLU A 62 12.29 5.60 -10.75
C GLU A 62 12.28 4.68 -9.52
N VAL A 63 11.62 5.13 -8.46
CA VAL A 63 11.51 4.39 -7.20
C VAL A 63 10.10 3.84 -7.04
N TRP A 64 10.03 2.56 -6.78
CA TRP A 64 8.83 1.78 -6.57
C TRP A 64 8.73 1.38 -5.10
N ALA A 65 7.57 1.63 -4.50
CA ALA A 65 7.22 1.27 -3.15
C ALA A 65 6.46 -0.06 -3.15
N LEU A 66 6.94 -1.00 -2.34
CA LEU A 66 6.26 -2.23 -2.00
C LEU A 66 5.75 -2.11 -0.56
N SER A 67 4.44 -2.28 -0.39
CA SER A 67 3.87 -2.64 0.91
C SER A 67 3.50 -4.11 0.85
N PRO A 68 4.23 -4.99 1.57
CA PRO A 68 3.92 -6.40 1.59
C PRO A 68 2.53 -6.60 2.21
N PRO A 69 1.69 -7.47 1.64
CA PRO A 69 0.35 -7.66 2.15
C PRO A 69 0.36 -8.43 3.47
N ASP A 70 -0.07 -7.81 4.57
CA ASP A 70 -0.53 -8.57 5.73
C ASP A 70 -1.78 -9.37 5.32
N ASN A 71 -1.63 -10.68 5.18
CA ASN A 71 -2.64 -11.64 4.73
C ASN A 71 -3.14 -11.46 3.27
N ALA A 72 -2.23 -11.20 2.32
CA ALA A 72 -2.40 -11.25 0.85
C ALA A 72 -3.16 -10.12 0.10
N TRP A 73 -4.07 -9.35 0.71
CA TRP A 73 -4.97 -8.44 -0.04
C TRP A 73 -4.76 -6.92 0.16
N ARG A 74 -4.00 -6.50 1.18
CA ARG A 74 -3.78 -5.07 1.49
C ARG A 74 -2.46 -4.49 0.98
N GLY A 75 -1.61 -5.32 0.39
CA GLY A 75 -0.34 -4.91 -0.17
C GLY A 75 -0.49 -4.21 -1.51
N TYR A 76 0.47 -3.37 -1.85
CA TYR A 76 0.53 -2.66 -3.13
C TYR A 76 1.97 -2.59 -3.63
N PHE A 77 2.13 -2.40 -4.93
CA PHE A 77 3.41 -2.13 -5.57
C PHE A 77 3.24 -1.00 -6.57
N LEU A 78 3.67 0.22 -6.23
CA LEU A 78 3.38 1.43 -6.99
C LEU A 78 4.62 2.33 -7.05
N PRO A 79 4.77 3.19 -8.07
CA PRO A 79 5.73 4.29 -7.99
C PRO A 79 5.51 5.09 -6.70
N VAL A 80 6.57 5.57 -6.05
CA VAL A 80 6.47 6.23 -4.73
C VAL A 80 5.45 7.38 -4.70
N ALA A 81 5.37 8.17 -5.78
CA ALA A 81 4.39 9.24 -5.91
C ALA A 81 2.94 8.72 -5.83
N ASP A 82 2.64 7.66 -6.56
CA ASP A 82 1.32 7.03 -6.59
C ASP A 82 1.02 6.30 -5.28
N ALA A 83 2.03 5.65 -4.69
CA ALA A 83 1.93 4.94 -3.43
C ALA A 83 1.55 5.88 -2.27
N LYS A 84 2.10 7.10 -2.27
CA LYS A 84 1.75 8.16 -1.32
C LYS A 84 0.28 8.60 -1.46
N ALA A 85 -0.17 8.81 -2.70
CA ALA A 85 -1.57 9.15 -2.98
C ALA A 85 -2.50 8.00 -2.56
N HIS A 86 -2.13 6.76 -2.86
CA HIS A 86 -2.86 5.56 -2.49
C HIS A 86 -3.01 5.43 -0.97
N ARG A 87 -1.91 5.60 -0.20
CA ARG A 87 -1.96 5.52 1.27
C ARG A 87 -2.79 6.64 1.90
N ARG A 88 -2.77 7.86 1.32
CA ARG A 88 -3.65 8.96 1.76
C ARG A 88 -5.13 8.59 1.57
N ARG A 89 -5.46 7.97 0.44
CA ARG A 89 -6.83 7.49 0.15
C ARG A 89 -7.27 6.40 1.12
N LEU A 90 -6.42 5.40 1.38
CA LEU A 90 -6.73 4.34 2.35
C LEU A 90 -6.98 4.88 3.74
N ARG A 91 -6.11 5.79 4.24
CA ARG A 91 -6.29 6.43 5.55
C ARG A 91 -7.62 7.17 5.64
N HIS A 92 -8.00 7.92 4.61
CA HIS A 92 -9.27 8.64 4.61
C HIS A 92 -10.47 7.68 4.70
N LEU A 93 -10.44 6.58 3.94
CA LEU A 93 -11.49 5.56 3.97
C LEU A 93 -11.58 4.86 5.34
N ASP A 94 -10.44 4.56 5.96
CA ASP A 94 -10.40 3.94 7.29
C ASP A 94 -10.93 4.88 8.37
N THR A 95 -10.60 6.18 8.31
CA THR A 95 -11.19 7.19 9.21
C THR A 95 -12.71 7.27 9.08
N LEU A 96 -13.23 7.29 7.84
CA LEU A 96 -14.68 7.32 7.60
C LEU A 96 -15.38 6.07 8.15
N LYS A 97 -14.80 4.89 7.93
CA LYS A 97 -15.34 3.63 8.48
C LYS A 97 -15.36 3.64 10.01
N GLY A 98 -14.31 4.16 10.64
CA GLY A 98 -14.25 4.32 12.10
C GLY A 98 -15.35 5.24 12.64
N ILE A 99 -15.58 6.38 11.99
CA ILE A 99 -16.65 7.32 12.36
C ILE A 99 -18.03 6.67 12.23
N ILE A 100 -18.30 5.99 11.11
CA ILE A 100 -19.58 5.31 10.87
C ILE A 100 -19.80 4.19 11.90
N GLY A 101 -18.75 3.40 12.20
CA GLY A 101 -18.82 2.34 13.21
C GLY A 101 -19.15 2.89 14.61
N LEU A 102 -18.50 3.97 15.02
CA LEU A 102 -18.77 4.61 16.31
C LEU A 102 -20.19 5.18 16.37
N ALA A 103 -20.65 5.85 15.31
CA ALA A 103 -22.00 6.40 15.25
C ALA A 103 -23.06 5.28 15.34
N GLY A 104 -22.84 4.15 14.66
CA GLY A 104 -23.71 2.98 14.74
C GLY A 104 -23.78 2.38 16.15
N LEU A 105 -22.65 2.27 16.84
CA LEU A 105 -22.61 1.80 18.24
C LEU A 105 -23.36 2.72 19.19
N LEU A 106 -23.21 4.04 19.04
CA LEU A 106 -23.93 5.02 19.86
C LEU A 106 -25.44 4.96 19.61
N ALA A 107 -25.86 4.85 18.34
CA ALA A 107 -27.28 4.72 17.99
C ALA A 107 -27.91 3.42 18.53
N LEU A 108 -27.17 2.31 18.54
CA LEU A 108 -27.62 1.07 19.14
C LEU A 108 -27.74 1.19 20.66
N ALA A 109 -26.77 1.81 21.32
CA ALA A 109 -26.78 2.01 22.77
C ALA A 109 -27.95 2.91 23.20
N THR A 110 -28.24 3.99 22.46
CA THR A 110 -29.40 4.84 22.75
C THR A 110 -30.71 4.09 22.53
N LEU A 111 -30.85 3.31 21.46
CA LEU A 111 -32.04 2.49 21.21
C LEU A 111 -32.28 1.48 22.34
N LEU A 112 -31.23 0.76 22.76
CA LEU A 112 -31.31 -0.21 23.87
C LEU A 112 -31.72 0.48 25.17
N TYR A 113 -31.16 1.66 25.47
CA TYR A 113 -31.53 2.44 26.65
C TYR A 113 -33.03 2.78 26.67
N PHE A 114 -33.60 3.19 25.53
CA PHE A 114 -35.04 3.49 25.41
C PHE A 114 -35.93 2.24 25.50
N LEU A 115 -35.47 1.07 25.06
CA LEU A 115 -36.24 -0.18 25.13
C LEU A 115 -36.25 -0.80 26.53
N THR A 116 -35.21 -0.53 27.34
CA THR A 116 -35.10 -1.04 28.72
C THR A 116 -35.79 -0.18 29.77
N ARG A 117 -36.36 0.96 29.37
CA ARG A 117 -37.00 1.94 30.25
C ARG A 117 -38.51 1.96 30.04
#